data_AF-A0A7Y3DBZ6-F1
#
_entry.id   AF-A0A7Y3DBZ6-F1
#
_cell.length_a   1.000
_cell.length_b   1.000
_cell.length_c   1.000
_cell.angle_alpha   90.00
_cell.angle_beta   90.00
_cell.angle_gamma   90.00
#
_symmetry.space_group_name_H-M   'P 1'
#
loop_
_entity.id
_entity.type
_entity.pdbx_description
1 polymer ?
#
loop_
_entity_poly.entity_id
_entity_poly.type
_entity_poly.pdbx_seq_one_letter_code
_entity_poly.pdbx_strand_id
1 'polypeptide(L)'
;QRGARDRPPVALLLDMDSEYRRRAEAGELRRIAPRRFNPGGKAWLPVLHCERDGWSFNALFSNTARAHELGRTHDWVVIYWERDGHEDQCTVVTERSGPRAGRRVVRGREDESANAAV
;
A
#
# COMPACT_ATOMS: atom_id res chain seq x y z
N GLN A 1 -8.12 23.65 4.10
CA GLN A 1 -8.58 22.43 4.78
C GLN A 1 -8.96 21.44 3.68
N ARG A 2 -8.14 20.42 3.40
CA ARG A 2 -8.44 19.41 2.37
C ARG A 2 -9.49 18.46 2.93
N GLY A 3 -10.62 18.34 2.26
CA GLY A 3 -11.78 17.60 2.75
C GLY A 3 -11.60 16.10 2.53
N ALA A 4 -12.40 15.29 3.22
CA ALA A 4 -12.44 13.83 3.05
C ALA A 4 -12.71 13.34 1.60
N ARG A 5 -13.02 14.24 0.66
CA ARG A 5 -13.22 13.95 -0.77
C ARG A 5 -11.93 13.91 -1.59
N ASP A 6 -10.83 14.47 -1.07
CA ASP A 6 -9.58 14.62 -1.82
C ASP A 6 -8.66 13.39 -1.69
N ARG A 7 -9.05 12.40 -0.90
CA ARG A 7 -8.29 11.15 -0.68
C ARG A 7 -9.23 9.95 -0.62
N PRO A 8 -8.79 8.75 -1.05
CA PRO A 8 -9.60 7.54 -0.99
C PRO A 8 -10.08 7.22 0.44
N PRO A 9 -11.27 6.62 0.61
CA PRO A 9 -11.70 6.07 1.90
C PRO A 9 -10.71 5.03 2.43
N VAL A 10 -10.56 4.93 3.76
CA VAL A 10 -9.64 3.92 4.35
C VAL A 10 -10.05 2.50 3.99
N ALA A 11 -11.35 2.18 3.98
CA ALA A 11 -11.83 0.87 3.57
C ALA A 11 -11.31 0.48 2.17
N LEU A 12 -11.41 1.40 1.21
CA LEU A 12 -10.90 1.18 -0.14
C LEU A 12 -9.37 0.96 -0.17
N LEU A 13 -8.62 1.70 0.64
CA LEU A 13 -7.16 1.50 0.76
C LEU A 13 -6.80 0.13 1.38
N LEU A 14 -7.57 -0.32 2.38
CA LEU A 14 -7.37 -1.64 3.01
C LEU A 14 -7.78 -2.79 2.10
N ASP A 15 -8.79 -2.60 1.26
CA ASP A 15 -9.16 -3.55 0.21
C ASP A 15 -8.03 -3.68 -0.83
N MET A 16 -7.46 -2.55 -1.26
CA MET A 16 -6.32 -2.53 -2.17
C MET A 16 -5.08 -3.22 -1.56
N ASP A 17 -4.80 -2.98 -0.28
CA ASP A 17 -3.74 -3.66 0.46
C ASP A 17 -3.93 -5.18 0.49
N SER A 18 -5.14 -5.63 0.83
CA SER A 18 -5.48 -7.05 0.92
C SER A 18 -5.37 -7.75 -0.43
N GLU A 19 -5.92 -7.14 -1.48
CA GLU A 19 -5.87 -7.68 -2.85
C GLU A 19 -4.45 -7.71 -3.39
N TYR A 20 -3.68 -6.62 -3.18
CA TYR A 20 -2.28 -6.58 -3.58
C TYR A 20 -1.50 -7.72 -2.95
N ARG A 21 -1.58 -7.89 -1.63
CA ARG A 21 -0.84 -8.92 -0.90
C ARG A 21 -1.21 -10.32 -1.38
N ARG A 22 -2.51 -10.62 -1.51
CA ARG A 22 -3.01 -11.92 -1.99
C ARG A 22 -2.45 -12.25 -3.37
N ARG A 23 -2.52 -11.31 -4.32
CA ARG A 23 -2.05 -11.52 -5.69
C ARG A 23 -0.53 -11.52 -5.81
N ALA A 24 0.17 -10.73 -4.98
CA ALA A 24 1.61 -10.74 -4.91
C ALA A 24 2.12 -12.10 -4.43
N GLU A 25 1.50 -12.66 -3.39
CA GLU A 25 1.82 -13.99 -2.86
C GLU A 25 1.51 -15.11 -3.85
N ALA A 26 0.39 -15.01 -4.58
CA ALA A 26 0.04 -15.94 -5.65
C ALA A 26 0.92 -15.80 -6.91
N GLY A 27 1.77 -14.78 -7.01
CA GLY A 27 2.64 -14.54 -8.16
C GLY A 27 1.90 -14.05 -9.41
N GLU A 28 0.68 -13.53 -9.26
CA GLU A 28 -0.20 -13.09 -10.35
C GLU A 28 0.09 -11.67 -10.85
N LEU A 29 0.94 -10.92 -10.14
CA LEU A 29 1.23 -9.53 -10.44
C LEU A 29 2.41 -9.38 -11.39
N ARG A 30 2.32 -8.37 -12.27
CA ARG A 30 3.46 -7.92 -13.06
C ARG A 30 4.58 -7.51 -12.13
N ARG A 31 5.80 -7.95 -12.43
CA ARG A 31 7.02 -7.53 -11.72
C ARG A 31 7.75 -6.45 -12.49
N ILE A 32 8.27 -5.48 -11.76
CA ILE A 32 9.15 -4.43 -12.30
C ILE A 32 10.56 -4.57 -11.72
N ALA A 33 11.54 -4.01 -12.41
CA ALA A 33 12.90 -3.86 -11.89
C ALA A 33 13.00 -2.53 -11.14
N PRO A 34 12.99 -2.52 -9.79
CA PRO A 34 13.11 -1.26 -9.07
C PRO A 34 14.52 -0.67 -9.25
N ARG A 35 14.63 0.66 -9.20
CA ARG A 35 15.91 1.38 -9.36
C ARG A 35 16.82 1.28 -8.13
N ARG A 36 16.23 1.20 -6.94
CA ARG A 36 16.94 1.11 -5.65
C ARG A 36 16.94 -0.33 -5.15
N PHE A 37 17.95 -0.72 -4.38
CA PHE A 37 18.09 -2.07 -3.81
C PHE A 37 17.95 -3.19 -4.85
N ASN A 38 18.45 -2.95 -6.07
CA ASN A 38 18.42 -3.91 -7.17
C ASN A 38 19.73 -3.87 -7.99
N PRO A 39 20.88 -4.28 -7.41
CA PRO A 39 22.15 -4.26 -8.13
C PRO A 39 22.14 -5.08 -9.43
N GLY A 40 21.35 -6.15 -9.47
CA GLY A 40 21.22 -7.02 -10.64
C GLY A 40 20.19 -6.57 -11.68
N GLY A 41 19.48 -5.45 -11.47
CA GLY A 41 18.47 -4.95 -12.42
C GLY A 41 17.32 -5.92 -12.70
N LYS A 42 17.06 -6.88 -11.80
CA LYS A 42 16.08 -7.94 -12.01
C LYS A 42 14.66 -7.42 -11.77
N ALA A 43 13.69 -7.91 -12.54
CA ALA A 43 12.28 -7.63 -12.31
C ALA A 43 11.72 -8.53 -11.21
N TRP A 44 11.74 -8.04 -9.97
CA TRP A 44 11.33 -8.81 -8.80
C TRP A 44 10.20 -8.18 -7.99
N LEU A 45 9.95 -6.88 -8.13
CA LEU A 45 8.97 -6.16 -7.31
C LEU A 45 7.57 -6.27 -7.93
N PRO A 46 6.60 -6.96 -7.30
CA PRO A 46 5.25 -7.04 -7.82
C PRO A 46 4.53 -5.70 -7.69
N VAL A 47 3.80 -5.32 -8.74
CA VAL A 47 3.01 -4.09 -8.80
C VAL A 47 1.59 -4.45 -9.22
N LEU A 48 0.62 -4.00 -8.45
CA LEU A 48 -0.78 -4.00 -8.82
C LEU A 48 -1.15 -2.63 -9.38
N HIS A 49 -1.85 -2.64 -10.51
CA HIS A 49 -2.58 -1.48 -11.02
C HIS A 49 -4.07 -1.81 -11.00
N CYS A 50 -4.90 -0.89 -10.51
CA CYS A 50 -6.35 -1.09 -10.41
C CYS A 50 -7.08 0.25 -10.50
N GLU A 51 -8.21 0.28 -11.19
CA GLU A 51 -9.15 1.39 -11.16
C GLU A 51 -10.41 0.97 -10.39
N ARG A 52 -10.86 1.78 -9.42
CA ARG A 52 -12.07 1.51 -8.64
C ARG A 52 -12.68 2.81 -8.12
N ASP A 53 -14.01 2.92 -8.19
CA ASP A 53 -14.77 4.07 -7.67
C ASP A 53 -14.26 5.45 -8.17
N GLY A 54 -13.77 5.50 -9.41
CA GLY A 54 -13.21 6.70 -10.04
C GLY A 54 -11.79 7.05 -9.59
N TRP A 55 -11.11 6.16 -8.87
CA TRP A 55 -9.70 6.28 -8.50
C TRP A 55 -8.84 5.33 -9.32
N SER A 56 -7.66 5.78 -9.70
CA SER A 56 -6.59 4.94 -10.23
C SER A 56 -5.59 4.64 -9.13
N PHE A 57 -5.21 3.37 -8.95
CA PHE A 57 -4.32 2.91 -7.90
C PHE A 57 -3.11 2.19 -8.48
N ASN A 58 -1.96 2.41 -7.83
CA ASN A 58 -0.81 1.53 -7.95
C ASN A 58 -0.36 1.09 -6.55
N ALA A 59 -0.28 -0.22 -6.31
CA ALA A 59 0.18 -0.78 -5.05
C ALA A 59 1.44 -1.61 -5.24
N LEU A 60 2.41 -1.41 -4.35
CA LEU A 60 3.66 -2.16 -4.32
C LEU A 60 4.26 -2.22 -2.92
N PHE A 61 5.08 -3.24 -2.64
CA PHE A 61 5.84 -3.31 -1.40
C PHE A 61 6.88 -2.18 -1.30
N SER A 62 7.05 -1.63 -0.10
CA SER A 62 8.04 -0.59 0.17
C SER A 62 9.45 -1.12 -0.06
N ASN A 63 10.18 -0.45 -0.97
CA ASN A 63 11.57 -0.74 -1.29
C ASN A 63 12.51 0.37 -0.79
N THR A 64 12.27 0.86 0.43
CA THR A 64 13.05 1.92 1.07
C THR A 64 14.09 1.34 2.03
N ALA A 65 15.18 2.08 2.31
CA ALA A 65 16.22 1.65 3.25
C ALA A 65 15.63 1.21 4.60
N ARG A 66 14.71 2.02 5.13
CA ARG A 66 14.01 1.74 6.39
C ARG A 66 13.16 0.46 6.34
N ALA A 67 12.51 0.17 5.22
CA ALA A 67 11.76 -1.08 5.07
C ALA A 67 12.71 -2.30 5.05
N HIS A 68 13.89 -2.18 4.44
CA HIS A 68 14.93 -3.22 4.49
C HIS A 68 15.50 -3.41 5.89
N GLU A 69 15.93 -2.33 6.55
CA GLU A 69 16.48 -2.35 7.92
C GLU A 69 15.53 -3.01 8.94
N LEU A 70 14.22 -2.79 8.78
CA LEU A 70 13.20 -3.33 9.68
C LEU A 70 12.64 -4.70 9.25
N GLY A 71 13.10 -5.25 8.12
CA GLY A 71 12.60 -6.50 7.54
C GLY A 71 11.13 -6.43 7.11
N ARG A 72 10.69 -5.29 6.57
CA ARG A 72 9.28 -4.98 6.21
C ARG A 72 9.02 -4.85 4.72
N THR A 73 9.95 -5.31 3.90
CA THR A 73 9.87 -5.30 2.42
C THR A 73 8.77 -6.20 1.85
N HIS A 74 8.10 -7.01 2.68
CA HIS A 74 6.93 -7.83 2.31
C HIS A 74 5.71 -7.52 3.19
N ASP A 75 5.76 -6.43 3.96
CA ASP A 75 4.71 -6.05 4.90
C ASP A 75 4.17 -4.65 4.61
N TRP A 76 5.06 -3.69 4.35
CA TRP A 76 4.67 -2.31 4.08
C TRP A 76 4.26 -2.19 2.62
N VAL A 77 3.01 -1.84 2.39
CA VAL A 77 2.47 -1.62 1.04
C VAL A 77 2.31 -0.12 0.84
N VAL A 78 2.96 0.42 -0.18
CA VAL A 78 2.75 1.79 -0.63
C VAL A 78 1.66 1.78 -1.67
N ILE A 79 0.62 2.57 -1.45
CA ILE A 79 -0.51 2.73 -2.37
C ILE A 79 -0.47 4.17 -2.88
N TYR A 80 -0.14 4.30 -4.16
CA TYR A 80 -0.33 5.51 -4.94
C TYR A 80 -1.76 5.55 -5.42
N TRP A 81 -2.36 6.73 -5.38
CA TRP A 81 -3.70 6.95 -5.88
C TRP A 81 -3.80 8.26 -6.62
N GLU A 82 -4.61 8.26 -7.67
CA GLU A 82 -4.87 9.43 -8.50
C GLU A 82 -6.37 9.55 -8.75
N ARG A 83 -6.88 10.78 -8.73
CA ARG A 83 -8.19 11.13 -9.26
C ARG A 83 -8.23 12.60 -9.69
N ASP A 84 -8.86 12.88 -10.81
CA ASP A 84 -9.08 14.24 -11.32
C ASP A 84 -7.76 15.06 -11.41
N GLY A 85 -6.65 14.39 -11.76
CA GLY A 85 -5.31 14.99 -11.85
C GLY A 85 -4.62 15.24 -10.51
N HIS A 86 -5.22 14.84 -9.38
CA HIS A 86 -4.58 14.85 -8.08
C HIS A 86 -4.00 13.48 -7.74
N GLU A 87 -2.67 13.42 -7.63
CA GLU A 87 -1.94 12.24 -7.17
C GLU A 87 -1.40 12.44 -5.74
N ASP A 88 -1.49 11.40 -4.93
CA ASP A 88 -0.81 11.30 -3.62
C ASP A 88 -0.61 9.81 -3.27
N GLN A 89 -0.07 9.52 -2.10
CA GLN A 89 0.22 8.16 -1.65
C GLN A 89 -0.05 7.97 -0.15
N CYS A 90 -0.21 6.71 0.24
CA CYS A 90 -0.18 6.30 1.65
C CYS A 90 0.60 5.00 1.81
N THR A 91 0.90 4.64 3.06
CA THR A 91 1.52 3.35 3.39
C THR A 91 0.63 2.58 4.35
N VAL A 92 0.29 1.35 3.96
CA VAL A 92 -0.42 0.40 4.80
C VAL A 92 0.58 -0.57 5.42
N VAL A 93 0.45 -0.81 6.72
CA VAL A 93 1.38 -1.66 7.47
C VAL A 93 0.65 -2.53 8.48
N THR A 94 1.33 -3.56 8.97
CA THR A 94 0.86 -4.30 10.15
C THR A 94 1.24 -3.53 11.40
N GLU A 95 0.25 -3.14 12.20
CA GLU A 95 0.49 -2.48 13.49
C GLU A 95 1.13 -3.47 14.47
N ARG A 96 2.14 -3.03 15.23
CA ARG A 96 2.94 -3.93 16.07
C ARG A 96 2.63 -3.79 17.56
N SER A 97 2.03 -2.68 17.98
CA SER A 97 1.79 -2.42 19.39
C SER A 97 0.47 -1.71 19.62
N GLY A 98 0.03 -1.73 20.88
CA GLY A 98 -1.22 -1.12 21.30
C GLY A 98 -2.46 -1.90 20.87
N PRO A 99 -3.65 -1.30 21.01
CA PRO A 99 -4.94 -1.99 20.82
C PRO A 99 -5.19 -2.56 19.42
N ARG A 100 -4.38 -2.16 18.43
CA ARG A 100 -4.52 -2.54 17.02
C ARG A 100 -3.41 -3.48 16.55
N ALA A 101 -2.56 -3.96 17.46
CA ALA A 101 -1.49 -4.90 17.12
C ALA A 101 -2.02 -6.09 16.31
N GLY A 102 -1.30 -6.43 15.24
CA GLY A 102 -1.67 -7.47 14.27
C GLY A 102 -2.64 -7.03 13.17
N ARG A 103 -3.25 -5.83 13.26
CA ARG A 103 -4.16 -5.31 12.23
C ARG A 103 -3.42 -4.52 11.15
N ARG A 104 -4.03 -4.45 9.97
CA ARG A 104 -3.60 -3.55 8.88
C ARG A 104 -4.09 -2.14 9.19
N VAL A 105 -3.20 -1.16 9.08
CA VAL A 105 -3.51 0.26 9.32
C VAL A 105 -2.89 1.15 8.26
N VAL A 106 -3.63 2.18 7.85
CA VAL A 106 -3.12 3.25 6.99
C VAL A 106 -2.37 4.25 7.86
N ARG A 107 -1.07 4.47 7.59
CA ARG A 107 -0.25 5.39 8.37
C ARG A 107 -0.79 6.82 8.33
N GLY A 108 -0.94 7.44 9.50
CA GLY A 108 -1.55 8.77 9.67
C GLY A 108 -3.08 8.78 9.61
N ARG A 109 -3.72 7.60 9.50
CA ARG A 109 -5.18 7.40 9.52
C ARG A 109 -5.54 6.16 10.33
N GLU A 110 -4.80 5.93 11.42
CA GLU A 110 -4.94 4.73 12.25
C GLU A 110 -6.35 4.63 12.85
N ASP A 111 -6.93 5.74 13.28
CA ASP A 111 -8.28 5.76 13.89
C ASP A 111 -9.38 5.43 12.89
N GLU A 112 -9.27 5.95 11.67
CA GLU A 112 -10.18 5.61 10.58
C GLU A 112 -10.05 4.13 10.18
N SER A 113 -8.85 3.55 10.30
CA SER A 113 -8.58 2.13 9.99
C SER A 113 -9.27 1.18 10.96
N ALA A 114 -9.50 1.60 12.21
CA ALA A 114 -10.19 0.78 13.20
C ALA A 114 -11.68 0.58 12.89
N ASN A 115 -12.30 1.59 12.28
CA ASN A 115 -13.74 1.60 11.97
C ASN A 115 -14.05 1.03 10.57
N ALA A 116 -13.02 0.81 9.75
CA ALA A 116 -13.15 0.25 8.41
C ALA A 116 -13.06 -1.29 8.38
N ALA A 117 -12.56 -1.91 9.45
CA ALA A 117 -12.54 -3.36 9.59
C ALA A 117 -13.89 -3.86 10.11
N VAL A 118 -14.79 -4.21 9.18
CA VAL A 118 -15.99 -5.03 9.41
C VAL A 118 -15.77 -6.43 8.86
#